data_AF-A0A6J5CX66-F1
#
_entry.id   AF-A0A6J5CX66-F1
#
_cell.length_a   1.000
_cell.length_b   1.000
_cell.length_c   1.000
_cell.angle_alpha   90.00
_cell.angle_beta   90.00
_cell.angle_gamma   90.00
#
_symmetry.space_group_name_H-M   'P 1'
#
loop_
_entity.id
_entity.type
_entity.pdbx_description
1 polymer ?
#
loop_
_entity_poly.entity_id
_entity_poly.type
_entity_poly.pdbx_seq_one_letter_code
_entity_poly.pdbx_strand_id
1 'polypeptide(L)'
;MRQSKENREIGFIRAKALDDLAATSDEEIRNEYREAGQDIAAVARQTRDTLRDVVAAGMRAKLASAKAATKASAATPPINRARPAMERLKEIVAETFMREPRVAMAFRDGKKQTDEDLATVYDDLVRMGIIKPEDHGD
;
A
#
# COMPACT_ATOMS: atom_id res chain seq x y z
N MET A 1 13.11 -22.73 47.48
CA MET A 1 14.38 -21.95 47.61
C MET A 1 15.42 -22.24 46.52
N ARG A 2 15.49 -23.42 45.89
CA ARG A 2 16.45 -23.73 44.79
C ARG A 2 16.27 -22.89 43.52
N GLN A 3 15.05 -22.81 42.98
CA GLN A 3 14.75 -22.01 41.77
C GLN A 3 15.11 -20.52 41.89
N SER A 4 15.01 -19.94 43.09
CA SER A 4 15.38 -18.54 43.31
C SER A 4 16.89 -18.30 43.29
N LYS A 5 17.70 -19.31 43.62
CA LYS A 5 19.17 -19.25 43.50
C LYS A 5 19.59 -19.43 42.04
N GLU A 6 19.02 -20.40 41.33
CA GLU A 6 19.29 -20.63 39.90
C GLU A 6 18.96 -19.40 39.04
N ASN A 7 17.80 -18.77 39.26
CA ASN A 7 17.46 -17.53 38.53
C ASN A 7 18.45 -16.39 38.80
N ARG A 8 19.01 -16.33 40.01
CA ARG A 8 19.99 -15.32 40.40
C ARG A 8 21.35 -15.60 39.77
N GLU A 9 21.75 -16.86 39.68
CA GLU A 9 22.97 -17.31 39.01
C GLU A 9 22.91 -17.08 37.50
N ILE A 10 21.80 -17.42 36.85
CA ILE A 10 21.59 -17.12 35.42
C ILE A 10 21.59 -15.61 35.16
N GLY A 11 20.95 -14.83 36.04
CA GLY A 11 20.99 -13.37 35.96
C GLY A 11 22.41 -12.81 36.07
N PHE A 12 23.22 -13.36 36.98
CA PHE A 12 24.62 -12.99 37.16
C PHE A 12 25.48 -13.34 35.94
N ILE A 13 25.34 -14.57 35.40
CA ILE A 13 26.06 -15.01 34.19
C ILE A 13 25.68 -14.13 33.00
N ARG A 14 24.39 -13.84 32.81
CA ARG A 14 23.93 -12.96 31.73
C ARG A 14 24.52 -11.56 31.86
N ALA A 15 24.51 -10.98 33.06
CA ALA A 15 25.10 -9.67 33.29
C ALA A 15 26.59 -9.66 32.94
N LYS A 16 27.33 -10.69 33.36
CA LYS A 16 28.76 -10.83 33.04
C LYS A 16 29.03 -11.03 31.55
N ALA A 17 28.22 -11.83 30.86
CA ALA A 17 28.36 -12.00 29.41
C ALA A 17 28.06 -10.70 28.65
N LEU A 18 27.14 -9.86 29.15
CA LEU A 18 26.86 -8.55 28.56
C LEU A 18 27.98 -7.54 28.84
N ASP A 19 28.52 -7.53 30.06
CA ASP A 19 29.69 -6.70 30.41
C ASP A 19 30.89 -7.05 29.52
N ASP A 20 31.13 -8.35 29.32
CA ASP A 20 32.19 -8.88 28.47
C ASP A 20 32.01 -8.46 27.01
N LEU A 21 30.82 -8.68 26.45
CA LEU A 21 30.46 -8.25 25.10
C LEU A 21 30.60 -6.74 24.89
N ALA A 22 30.28 -5.94 25.91
CA ALA A 22 30.42 -4.48 25.85
C ALA A 22 31.88 -4.03 25.95
N ALA A 23 32.74 -4.84 26.58
CA ALA A 23 34.17 -4.58 26.71
C ALA A 23 34.97 -5.11 25.52
N THR A 24 34.41 -6.02 24.71
CA THR A 24 35.07 -6.58 23.54
C THR A 24 35.39 -5.49 22.52
N SER A 25 36.66 -5.34 22.20
CA SER A 25 37.14 -4.40 21.21
C SER A 25 36.94 -4.91 19.78
N ASP A 26 36.89 -3.98 18.83
CA ASP A 26 36.87 -4.29 17.40
C ASP A 26 38.00 -5.24 16.96
N GLU A 27 39.18 -5.15 17.59
CA GLU A 27 40.34 -5.96 17.23
C GLU A 27 40.22 -7.39 17.75
N GLU A 28 39.66 -7.56 18.96
CA GLU A 28 39.32 -8.88 19.51
C GLU A 28 38.28 -9.57 18.62
N ILE A 29 37.24 -8.85 18.21
CA ILE A 29 36.24 -9.36 17.26
C ILE A 29 36.92 -9.79 15.95
N ARG A 30 37.81 -8.99 15.36
CA ARG A 30 38.51 -9.37 14.12
C ARG A 30 39.39 -10.60 14.31
N ASN A 31 40.04 -10.73 15.46
CA ASN A 31 40.89 -11.87 15.76
C ASN A 31 40.07 -13.16 15.93
N GLU A 32 38.93 -13.12 16.62
CA GLU A 32 38.03 -14.28 16.76
C GLU A 32 37.56 -14.80 15.40
N TYR A 33 37.16 -13.90 14.49
CA TYR A 33 36.78 -14.29 13.13
C TYR A 33 37.96 -14.90 12.38
N ARG A 34 39.16 -14.34 12.52
CA ARG A 34 40.37 -14.87 11.89
C ARG A 34 40.73 -16.27 12.43
N GLU A 35 40.64 -16.48 13.74
CA GLU A 35 40.87 -17.77 14.40
C GLU A 35 39.85 -18.82 13.96
N ALA A 36 38.60 -18.41 13.73
CA ALA A 36 37.55 -19.26 13.16
C ALA A 36 37.72 -19.53 11.65
N GLY A 37 38.77 -18.99 11.01
CA GLY A 37 39.00 -19.10 9.57
C GLY A 37 37.98 -18.33 8.72
N GLN A 38 37.31 -17.34 9.30
CA GLN A 38 36.27 -16.53 8.67
C GLN A 38 36.81 -15.15 8.26
N ASP A 39 36.45 -14.69 7.07
CA ASP A 39 36.71 -13.32 6.63
C ASP A 39 35.55 -12.42 7.06
N ILE A 40 35.80 -11.53 8.02
CA ILE A 40 34.82 -10.54 8.51
C ILE A 40 34.28 -9.65 7.39
N ALA A 41 35.09 -9.36 6.35
CA ALA A 41 34.65 -8.57 5.21
C ALA A 41 33.71 -9.36 4.30
N ALA A 42 33.88 -10.68 4.19
CA ALA A 42 32.94 -11.55 3.48
C ALA A 42 31.62 -11.67 4.24
N VAL A 43 31.67 -11.86 5.56
CA VAL A 43 30.49 -11.90 6.43
C VAL A 43 29.70 -10.59 6.33
N ALA A 44 30.36 -9.45 6.47
CA ALA A 44 29.71 -8.14 6.35
C ALA A 44 29.04 -7.94 4.98
N ARG A 45 29.69 -8.38 3.89
CA ARG A 45 29.10 -8.33 2.53
C ARG A 45 27.84 -9.21 2.45
N GLN A 46 27.92 -10.45 2.93
CA GLN A 46 26.78 -11.36 2.93
C GLN A 46 25.59 -10.83 3.76
N THR A 47 25.87 -10.28 4.94
CA THR A 47 24.83 -9.65 5.78
C THR A 47 24.19 -8.49 5.06
N ARG A 48 24.98 -7.62 4.42
CA ARG A 48 24.47 -6.47 3.66
C ARG A 48 23.54 -6.90 2.53
N ASP A 49 23.94 -7.91 1.77
CA ASP A 49 23.17 -8.37 0.61
C ASP A 49 21.86 -9.05 1.07
N THR A 50 21.93 -9.86 2.13
CA THR A 50 20.73 -10.45 2.75
C THR A 50 19.74 -9.40 3.23
N LEU A 51 20.23 -8.35 3.91
CA LEU A 51 19.38 -7.25 4.37
C LEU A 51 18.70 -6.52 3.20
N ARG A 52 19.43 -6.30 2.10
CA ARG A 52 18.85 -5.69 0.90
C ARG A 52 17.75 -6.54 0.30
N ASP A 53 17.95 -7.85 0.23
CA ASP A 53 16.95 -8.78 -0.30
C ASP A 53 15.68 -8.80 0.55
N VAL A 54 15.82 -8.82 1.88
CA VAL A 54 14.69 -8.77 2.82
C VAL A 54 13.91 -7.47 2.67
N VAL A 55 14.60 -6.32 2.61
CA VAL A 55 13.96 -5.01 2.42
C VAL A 55 13.23 -4.97 1.07
N ALA A 56 13.87 -5.42 -0.01
CA ALA A 56 13.25 -5.46 -1.33
C ALA A 56 12.01 -6.38 -1.38
N ALA A 57 12.05 -7.52 -0.70
CA ALA A 57 10.90 -8.41 -0.55
C ALA A 57 9.75 -7.72 0.21
N GLY A 58 10.04 -7.04 1.32
CA GLY A 58 9.05 -6.29 2.10
C GLY A 58 8.40 -5.16 1.29
N MET A 59 9.19 -4.40 0.52
CA MET A 59 8.66 -3.35 -0.35
C MET A 59 7.76 -3.92 -1.45
N ARG A 60 8.15 -5.03 -2.08
CA ARG A 60 7.32 -5.71 -3.09
C ARG A 60 6.00 -6.21 -2.51
N ALA A 61 6.03 -6.80 -1.32
CA ALA A 61 4.82 -7.25 -0.62
C ALA A 61 3.88 -6.08 -0.30
N LYS A 62 4.43 -4.96 0.21
CA LYS A 62 3.65 -3.75 0.49
C LYS A 62 2.99 -3.19 -0.78
N LEU A 63 3.74 -3.14 -1.89
CA LEU A 63 3.19 -2.69 -3.17
C LEU A 63 2.10 -3.64 -3.68
N ALA A 64 2.30 -4.95 -3.59
CA ALA A 64 1.30 -5.93 -4.01
C ALA A 64 0.00 -5.80 -3.20
N SER A 65 0.12 -5.63 -1.87
CA SER A 65 -1.03 -5.38 -0.98
C SER A 65 -1.76 -4.08 -1.35
N ALA A 66 -1.02 -2.98 -1.58
CA ALA A 66 -1.61 -1.71 -1.99
C ALA A 66 -2.36 -1.82 -3.33
N LYS A 67 -1.77 -2.52 -4.32
CA LYS A 67 -2.41 -2.80 -5.62
C LYS A 67 -3.69 -3.63 -5.46
N ALA A 68 -3.67 -4.63 -4.59
CA ALA A 68 -4.85 -5.45 -4.31
C ALA A 68 -5.97 -4.60 -3.66
N ALA A 69 -5.63 -3.72 -2.72
CA ALA A 69 -6.59 -2.81 -2.08
C ALA A 69 -7.20 -1.80 -3.08
N THR A 70 -6.39 -1.27 -4.01
CA THR A 70 -6.90 -0.39 -5.08
C THR A 70 -7.80 -1.15 -6.04
N LYS A 71 -7.42 -2.37 -6.46
CA LYS A 71 -8.25 -3.21 -7.34
C LYS A 71 -9.57 -3.62 -6.68
N ALA A 72 -9.57 -3.88 -5.38
CA ALA A 72 -10.79 -4.15 -4.62
C ALA A 72 -11.69 -2.91 -4.51
N SER A 73 -11.11 -1.71 -4.39
CA SER A 73 -11.88 -0.45 -4.38
C SER A 73 -12.36 -0.02 -5.77
N ALA A 74 -11.66 -0.44 -6.81
CA ALA A 74 -12.01 -0.21 -8.22
C ALA A 74 -12.88 -1.32 -8.84
N ALA A 75 -13.19 -2.38 -8.07
CA ALA A 75 -14.22 -3.33 -8.44
C ALA A 75 -15.58 -2.64 -8.25
N THR A 76 -15.92 -1.79 -9.23
CA THR A 76 -17.21 -1.13 -9.32
C THR A 76 -18.27 -2.23 -9.34
N PRO A 77 -19.25 -2.24 -8.41
CA PRO A 77 -20.41 -3.08 -8.60
C PRO A 77 -21.01 -2.72 -9.96
N PRO A 78 -21.34 -3.70 -10.84
CA PRO A 78 -22.01 -3.37 -12.08
C PRO A 78 -23.27 -2.60 -11.69
N ILE A 79 -23.38 -1.35 -12.13
CA ILE A 79 -24.62 -0.60 -12.03
C ILE A 79 -25.57 -1.34 -12.97
N ASN A 80 -26.25 -2.35 -12.44
CA ASN A 80 -27.18 -3.20 -13.16
C ASN A 80 -28.51 -2.45 -13.30
N ARG A 81 -28.43 -1.21 -13.78
CA ARG A 81 -29.56 -0.36 -14.13
C ARG A 81 -29.46 -0.11 -15.62
N ALA A 82 -30.50 -0.43 -16.36
CA ALA A 82 -30.54 -0.23 -17.80
C ALA A 82 -30.18 1.22 -18.12
N ARG A 83 -29.04 1.42 -18.79
CA ARG A 83 -28.59 2.75 -19.19
C ARG A 83 -29.56 3.27 -20.26
N PRO A 84 -30.06 4.52 -20.15
CA PRO A 84 -30.83 5.13 -21.22
C PRO A 84 -30.05 5.17 -22.54
N ALA A 85 -30.75 5.29 -23.67
CA ALA A 85 -30.12 5.45 -24.98
C ALA A 85 -29.18 6.67 -25.00
N MET A 86 -28.14 6.64 -25.85
CA MET A 86 -27.08 7.66 -25.87
C MET A 86 -27.61 9.10 -26.05
N GLU A 87 -28.64 9.28 -26.88
CA GLU A 87 -29.27 10.58 -27.07
C GLU A 87 -29.92 11.10 -25.78
N ARG A 88 -30.55 10.20 -25.00
CA ARG A 88 -31.15 10.54 -23.71
C ARG A 88 -30.10 10.84 -22.64
N LEU A 89 -28.95 10.16 -22.67
CA LEU A 89 -27.84 10.46 -21.76
C LEU A 89 -27.29 11.87 -21.97
N LYS A 90 -27.13 12.29 -23.23
CA LYS A 90 -26.67 13.64 -23.58
C LYS A 90 -27.59 14.70 -22.99
N GLU A 91 -28.90 14.50 -23.09
CA GLU A 91 -29.91 15.39 -22.51
C GLU A 91 -29.82 15.44 -20.98
N ILE A 92 -29.80 14.29 -20.30
CA ILE A 92 -29.77 14.22 -18.83
C ILE A 92 -28.50 14.87 -18.28
N VAL A 93 -27.34 14.63 -18.90
CA VAL A 93 -26.06 15.22 -18.49
C VAL A 93 -26.08 16.74 -18.71
N ALA A 94 -26.60 17.21 -19.85
CA ALA A 94 -26.75 18.64 -20.13
C ALA A 94 -27.68 19.35 -19.12
N GLU A 95 -28.84 18.77 -18.83
CA GLU A 95 -29.78 19.27 -17.82
C GLU A 95 -29.13 19.32 -16.42
N THR A 96 -28.38 18.28 -16.07
CA THR A 96 -27.68 18.20 -14.78
C THR A 96 -26.60 19.27 -14.66
N PHE A 97 -25.85 19.52 -15.73
CA PHE A 97 -24.84 20.59 -15.77
C PHE A 97 -25.45 22.00 -15.73
N MET A 98 -26.66 22.18 -16.27
CA MET A 98 -27.42 23.43 -16.12
C MET A 98 -27.93 23.62 -14.69
N ARG A 99 -28.39 22.54 -14.04
CA ARG A 99 -28.87 22.56 -12.64
C ARG A 99 -27.72 22.77 -11.65
N GLU A 100 -26.56 22.18 -11.90
CA GLU A 100 -25.40 22.22 -11.02
C GLU A 100 -24.12 22.68 -11.76
N PRO A 101 -23.94 24.00 -11.98
CA PRO A 101 -22.81 24.54 -12.74
C PRO A 101 -21.44 24.23 -12.13
N ARG A 102 -21.36 24.00 -10.82
CA ARG A 102 -20.11 23.65 -10.11
C ARG A 102 -19.61 22.26 -10.48
N VAL A 103 -20.54 21.34 -10.71
CA VAL A 103 -20.28 19.98 -11.18
C VAL A 103 -19.74 20.07 -12.62
N ALA A 104 -20.42 20.83 -13.48
CA ALA A 104 -20.02 21.06 -14.87
C ALA A 104 -18.60 21.64 -15.03
N MET A 105 -18.18 22.56 -14.15
CA MET A 105 -16.81 23.13 -14.20
C MET A 105 -15.72 22.09 -13.96
N ALA A 106 -15.95 21.10 -13.11
CA ALA A 106 -15.00 20.02 -12.86
C ALA A 106 -14.87 19.06 -14.06
N PHE A 107 -15.89 18.99 -14.93
CA PHE A 107 -15.92 18.11 -16.10
C PHE A 107 -15.44 18.77 -17.41
N ARG A 108 -15.46 20.10 -17.50
CA ARG A 108 -15.24 20.85 -18.76
C ARG A 108 -13.77 21.15 -19.08
N ASP A 109 -12.81 20.74 -18.24
CA ASP A 109 -11.41 21.18 -18.33
C ASP A 109 -10.57 20.47 -19.43
N GLY A 110 -11.12 20.37 -20.65
CA GLY A 110 -10.32 20.40 -21.87
C GLY A 110 -10.34 19.17 -22.79
N LYS A 111 -11.50 18.73 -23.30
CA LYS A 111 -11.63 18.00 -24.59
C LYS A 111 -13.11 17.83 -25.01
N LYS A 112 -13.35 17.70 -26.33
CA LYS A 112 -14.62 17.19 -26.86
C LYS A 112 -14.78 15.77 -26.34
N GLN A 113 -15.79 15.54 -25.50
CA GLN A 113 -16.09 14.22 -24.95
C GLN A 113 -16.66 13.33 -26.04
N THR A 114 -16.17 12.10 -26.14
CA THR A 114 -16.75 11.07 -26.97
C THR A 114 -18.04 10.54 -26.33
N ASP A 115 -18.87 9.82 -27.10
CA ASP A 115 -20.08 9.18 -26.56
C ASP A 115 -19.75 8.19 -25.41
N GLU A 116 -18.57 7.57 -25.42
CA GLU A 116 -18.09 6.69 -24.36
C GLU A 116 -17.69 7.46 -23.08
N ASP A 117 -17.05 8.63 -23.24
CA ASP A 117 -16.72 9.52 -22.13
C ASP A 117 -18.00 10.02 -21.44
N LEU A 118 -19.02 10.40 -22.22
CA LEU A 118 -20.32 10.84 -21.70
C LEU A 118 -21.04 9.76 -20.91
N ALA A 119 -20.94 8.51 -21.34
CA ALA A 119 -21.53 7.38 -20.62
C ALA A 119 -20.86 7.15 -19.27
N THR A 120 -19.54 7.32 -19.19
CA THR A 120 -18.79 7.22 -17.93
C THR A 120 -19.14 8.38 -16.99
N VAL A 121 -19.26 9.60 -17.52
CA VAL A 121 -19.71 10.78 -16.77
C VAL A 121 -21.09 10.57 -16.17
N TYR A 122 -22.03 10.01 -16.95
CA TYR A 122 -23.36 9.68 -16.44
C TYR A 122 -23.30 8.71 -15.25
N ASP A 123 -22.52 7.63 -15.37
CA ASP A 123 -22.38 6.63 -14.30
C ASP A 123 -21.79 7.25 -13.02
N ASP A 124 -20.82 8.15 -13.17
CA ASP A 124 -20.22 8.88 -12.05
C ASP A 124 -21.22 9.83 -11.38
N LEU A 125 -22.05 10.55 -12.16
CA LEU A 125 -23.08 11.45 -11.64
C LEU A 125 -24.21 10.70 -10.93
N VAL A 126 -24.57 9.51 -11.42
CA VAL A 126 -25.51 8.60 -10.73
C VAL A 126 -24.90 8.10 -9.42
N ARG A 127 -23.62 7.72 -9.42
CA ARG A 127 -22.90 7.26 -8.22
C ARG A 127 -22.77 8.35 -7.16
N MET A 128 -22.59 9.59 -7.56
CA MET A 128 -22.58 10.75 -6.67
C MET A 128 -23.98 11.10 -6.13
N GLY A 129 -25.04 10.45 -6.61
CA GLY A 129 -26.42 10.71 -6.23
C GLY A 129 -26.98 12.01 -6.81
N ILE A 130 -26.25 12.63 -7.75
CA ILE A 130 -26.63 13.89 -8.42
C ILE A 130 -27.72 13.60 -9.46
N ILE A 131 -27.60 12.48 -10.18
CA ILE A 131 -28.64 11.94 -11.04
C ILE A 131 -29.32 10.78 -10.32
N LYS A 132 -30.63 10.85 -10.17
CA LYS A 132 -31.44 9.72 -9.72
C LYS A 132 -31.99 9.01 -10.94
N PRO A 133 -31.60 7.75 -11.21
CA PRO A 133 -32.06 7.04 -12.41
C PRO A 133 -33.56 6.74 -12.38
N GLU A 134 -34.18 6.79 -11.20
CA GLU A 134 -35.63 6.61 -11.01
C GLU A 134 -36.44 7.80 -11.53
N ASP A 135 -35.81 8.98 -11.68
CA ASP A 135 -36.42 10.19 -12.24
C ASP A 135 -36.38 10.20 -13.79
N HIS A 136 -35.72 9.21 -14.39
CA HIS A 136 -35.41 9.17 -15.83
C HIS A 136 -35.62 7.77 -16.46
N GLY A 137 -36.27 6.86 -15.75
CA GLY A 137 -36.60 5.53 -16.24
C GLY A 137 -37.93 5.50 -16.99
N ASP A 138 -37.89 5.05 -18.24
CA ASP A 138 -38.99 4.39 -18.94
C ASP A 138 -38.71 2.89 -19.02
#